data_AF-A0A4Q3N5E9-F1
#
_entry.id   AF-A0A4Q3N5E9-F1
#
_cell.length_a   1.000
_cell.length_b   1.000
_cell.length_c   1.000
_cell.angle_alpha   90.00
_cell.angle_beta   90.00
_cell.angle_gamma   90.00
#
_symmetry.space_group_name_H-M   'P 1'
#
loop_
_entity.id
_entity.type
_entity.pdbx_description
1 polymer ?
#
loop_
_entity_poly.entity_id
_entity_poly.type
_entity_poly.pdbx_seq_one_letter_code
_entity_poly.pdbx_strand_id
1 'polypeptide(L)'
;YVDSLGAYNGGVPQTVPLSQAANLKKALNYALPRGAEIVMHGYTHQYGAMKNPHTGVSGDDYEFWNIVKNAPVDEDSTAWVTGRLNAGLNELRSNGYNPVAWEAPHYHASALASKAAPLAFATTYQRVVYFTADKPNFAAGPGKDFAVGQIFPYLIRKDYYGQRILPENLGNIEYDISTIDPTSNINYTWQDLYTNAQYALTVRDGFASFFFHPFWLEPSLNTPGFTDFKKLVEGITKLGFTWVAPSAVQ
;
A
#
# COMPACT_ATOMS: atom_id res chain seq x y z
N TYR A 1 -10.26 9.53 -4.20
CA TYR A 1 -9.26 10.14 -5.10
C TYR A 1 -9.29 11.64 -4.91
N VAL A 2 -8.11 12.23 -4.75
CA VAL A 2 -7.91 13.66 -4.55
C VAL A 2 -6.73 14.08 -5.43
N ASP A 3 -6.92 15.13 -6.22
CA ASP A 3 -5.88 15.84 -6.97
C ASP A 3 -6.04 17.32 -6.61
N SER A 4 -5.41 17.74 -5.51
CA SER A 4 -5.63 19.08 -4.97
C SER A 4 -5.01 20.19 -5.81
N LEU A 5 -4.04 19.86 -6.67
CA LEU A 5 -3.31 20.82 -7.50
C LEU A 5 -3.73 20.73 -8.98
N GLY A 6 -4.61 19.80 -9.33
CA GLY A 6 -5.03 19.55 -10.71
C GLY A 6 -3.90 19.02 -11.59
N ALA A 7 -2.95 18.27 -11.03
CA ALA A 7 -1.80 17.72 -11.75
C ALA A 7 -2.22 16.90 -12.98
N TYR A 8 -3.34 16.17 -12.88
CA TYR A 8 -3.89 15.36 -13.97
C TYR A 8 -5.19 15.93 -14.55
N ASN A 9 -5.60 17.13 -14.11
CA ASN A 9 -6.85 17.75 -14.50
C ASN A 9 -6.66 19.23 -14.93
N GLY A 10 -5.56 19.51 -15.64
CA GLY A 10 -5.31 20.82 -16.25
C GLY A 10 -5.19 21.98 -15.26
N GLY A 11 -4.70 21.72 -14.06
CA GLY A 11 -4.61 22.70 -12.97
C GLY A 11 -5.91 22.93 -12.20
N VAL A 12 -6.98 22.19 -12.51
CA VAL A 12 -8.26 22.26 -11.79
C VAL A 12 -8.32 21.19 -10.70
N PRO A 13 -8.44 21.56 -9.41
CA PRO A 13 -8.53 20.59 -8.34
C PRO A 13 -9.69 19.61 -8.54
N GLN A 14 -9.46 18.33 -8.26
CA GLN A 14 -10.47 17.28 -8.37
C GLN A 14 -10.55 16.46 -7.09
N THR A 15 -11.75 16.07 -6.71
CA THR A 15 -11.98 15.07 -5.67
C THR A 15 -13.11 14.17 -6.12
N VAL A 16 -12.86 12.86 -6.11
CA VAL A 16 -13.84 11.83 -6.40
C VAL A 16 -13.97 10.96 -5.16
N PRO A 17 -15.05 11.14 -4.37
CA PRO A 17 -15.34 10.26 -3.23
C PRO A 17 -15.78 8.89 -3.73
N LEU A 18 -15.65 7.86 -2.90
CA LEU A 18 -16.02 6.49 -3.25
C LEU A 18 -17.48 6.36 -3.71
N SER A 19 -18.39 7.18 -3.16
CA SER A 19 -19.80 7.21 -3.55
C SER A 19 -20.02 7.56 -5.02
N GLN A 20 -19.09 8.31 -5.63
CA GLN A 20 -19.13 8.71 -7.05
C GLN A 20 -18.25 7.83 -7.94
N ALA A 21 -17.41 6.96 -7.37
CA ALA A 21 -16.48 6.10 -8.11
C ALA A 21 -17.19 4.85 -8.69
N ALA A 22 -18.14 5.04 -9.61
CA ALA A 22 -19.01 3.98 -10.12
C ALA A 22 -18.25 2.78 -10.73
N ASN A 23 -17.18 3.03 -11.49
CA ASN A 23 -16.37 1.97 -12.10
C ASN A 23 -15.65 1.12 -11.05
N LEU A 24 -15.06 1.77 -10.03
CA LEU A 24 -14.44 1.06 -8.91
C LEU A 24 -15.48 0.22 -8.15
N LYS A 25 -16.65 0.81 -7.82
CA LYS A 25 -17.73 0.08 -7.15
C LYS A 25 -18.20 -1.13 -7.96
N LYS A 26 -18.30 -1.00 -9.28
CA LYS A 26 -18.64 -2.12 -10.17
C LYS A 26 -17.60 -3.25 -10.08
N ALA A 27 -16.31 -2.91 -10.08
CA ALA A 27 -15.23 -3.90 -9.94
C ALA A 27 -15.25 -4.59 -8.56
N LEU A 28 -15.42 -3.81 -7.47
CA LEU A 28 -15.54 -4.35 -6.11
C LEU A 28 -16.76 -5.30 -5.98
N ASN A 29 -17.92 -4.88 -6.48
CA ASN A 29 -19.15 -5.70 -6.44
C ASN A 29 -19.07 -6.95 -7.33
N TYR A 30 -18.21 -6.95 -8.34
CA TYR A 30 -17.90 -8.15 -9.12
C TYR A 30 -16.98 -9.10 -8.33
N ALA A 31 -15.97 -8.57 -7.65
CA ALA A 31 -14.95 -9.36 -6.97
C ALA A 31 -15.41 -9.96 -5.64
N LEU A 32 -16.16 -9.21 -4.82
CA LEU A 32 -16.60 -9.63 -3.49
C LEU A 32 -17.37 -10.98 -3.48
N PRO A 33 -18.38 -11.21 -4.34
CA PRO A 33 -19.07 -12.51 -4.38
C PRO A 33 -18.20 -13.68 -4.84
N ARG A 34 -16.99 -13.41 -5.35
CA ARG A 34 -16.02 -14.40 -5.82
C ARG A 34 -14.89 -14.64 -4.80
N GLY A 35 -15.06 -14.14 -3.57
CA GLY A 35 -14.12 -14.38 -2.47
C GLY A 35 -13.01 -13.34 -2.34
N ALA A 36 -13.07 -12.23 -3.09
CA ALA A 36 -12.17 -11.11 -2.82
C ALA A 36 -12.53 -10.42 -1.50
N GLU A 37 -11.52 -9.87 -0.82
CA GLU A 37 -11.67 -9.08 0.39
C GLU A 37 -11.10 -7.68 0.17
N ILE A 38 -11.52 -6.73 1.01
CA ILE A 38 -11.09 -5.34 0.90
C ILE A 38 -10.02 -5.06 1.95
N VAL A 39 -8.88 -4.54 1.50
CA VAL A 39 -7.85 -3.95 2.36
C VAL A 39 -7.93 -2.44 2.21
N MET A 40 -7.98 -1.71 3.32
CA MET A 40 -7.98 -0.25 3.27
C MET A 40 -6.54 0.24 3.07
N HIS A 41 -6.26 0.90 1.96
CA HIS A 41 -4.93 1.41 1.62
C HIS A 41 -4.83 2.93 1.86
N GLY A 42 -5.01 3.35 3.12
CA GLY A 42 -5.18 4.76 3.50
C GLY A 42 -6.61 5.28 3.32
N TYR A 43 -6.83 6.55 3.69
CA TYR A 43 -8.07 7.28 3.42
C TYR A 43 -7.98 8.04 2.10
N THR A 44 -6.96 8.91 1.95
CA THR A 44 -6.78 9.72 0.74
C THR A 44 -5.53 9.35 -0.04
N HIS A 45 -4.63 8.53 0.51
CA HIS A 45 -3.35 8.18 -0.11
C HIS A 45 -2.50 9.42 -0.46
N GLN A 46 -2.61 10.46 0.37
CA GLN A 46 -1.83 11.69 0.29
C GLN A 46 -1.82 12.40 1.63
N TYR A 47 -0.74 13.08 2.00
CA TYR A 47 -0.67 13.84 3.25
C TYR A 47 -1.62 15.04 3.18
N GLY A 48 -1.66 15.74 2.05
CA GLY A 48 -2.50 16.92 1.88
C GLY A 48 -2.36 17.52 0.50
N ALA A 49 -2.58 18.83 0.39
CA ALA A 49 -2.48 19.56 -0.87
C ALA A 49 -1.04 20.04 -1.19
N MET A 50 -0.04 19.48 -0.52
CA MET A 50 1.34 19.91 -0.72
C MET A 50 1.94 19.27 -1.98
N LYS A 51 2.70 20.06 -2.72
CA LYS A 51 3.54 19.51 -3.79
C LYS A 51 4.63 18.66 -3.15
N ASN A 52 4.64 17.37 -3.47
CA ASN A 52 5.72 16.46 -3.10
C ASN A 52 6.69 16.29 -4.29
N PRO A 53 7.77 15.48 -4.18
CA PRO A 53 8.70 15.24 -5.30
C PRO A 53 8.05 14.56 -6.53
N HIS A 54 6.81 14.09 -6.38
CA HIS A 54 5.97 13.49 -7.41
C HIS A 54 4.88 14.51 -7.82
N THR A 55 3.62 14.25 -7.49
CA THR A 55 2.48 15.12 -7.83
C THR A 55 1.67 15.61 -6.62
N GLY A 56 1.69 14.88 -5.50
CA GLY A 56 0.82 15.11 -4.34
C GLY A 56 -0.62 14.57 -4.51
N VAL A 57 -0.89 13.82 -5.58
CA VAL A 57 -2.19 13.21 -5.89
C VAL A 57 -2.35 11.90 -5.13
N SER A 58 -3.60 11.52 -4.80
CA SER A 58 -3.93 10.17 -4.33
C SER A 58 -3.26 9.09 -5.18
N GLY A 59 -2.41 8.27 -4.56
CA GLY A 59 -1.65 7.22 -5.24
C GLY A 59 -0.16 7.51 -5.36
N ASP A 60 0.22 8.79 -5.38
CA ASP A 60 1.59 9.25 -5.61
C ASP A 60 2.23 9.90 -4.36
N ASP A 61 1.48 9.98 -3.25
CA ASP A 61 1.90 10.66 -2.03
C ASP A 61 1.77 9.78 -0.79
N TYR A 62 2.39 10.24 0.29
CA TYR A 62 2.50 9.50 1.54
C TYR A 62 1.53 10.04 2.57
N GLU A 63 0.48 9.28 2.89
CA GLU A 63 -0.59 9.83 3.72
C GLU A 63 -0.21 10.04 5.20
N PHE A 64 0.81 9.32 5.69
CA PHE A 64 1.28 9.35 7.09
C PHE A 64 2.76 9.76 7.21
N TRP A 65 3.33 10.40 6.19
CA TRP A 65 4.72 10.83 6.17
C TRP A 65 4.91 12.08 5.32
N ASN A 66 5.71 13.02 5.79
CA ASN A 66 6.10 14.16 4.99
C ASN A 66 7.36 13.80 4.18
N ILE A 67 7.15 13.36 2.94
CA ILE A 67 8.25 12.92 2.07
C ILE A 67 9.21 14.06 1.68
N VAL A 68 8.74 15.31 1.63
CA VAL A 68 9.60 16.47 1.30
C VAL A 68 10.57 16.78 2.43
N LYS A 69 10.10 16.77 3.68
CA LYS A 69 10.95 16.96 4.87
C LYS A 69 11.67 15.68 5.29
N ASN A 70 11.28 14.54 4.73
CA ASN A 70 11.64 13.19 5.17
C ASN A 70 11.50 13.02 6.70
N ALA A 71 10.29 13.32 7.20
CA ALA A 71 9.96 13.30 8.62
C ALA A 71 8.48 12.91 8.82
N PRO A 72 8.06 12.56 10.05
CA PRO A 72 6.64 12.53 10.37
C PRO A 72 5.95 13.85 10.01
N VAL A 73 4.67 13.78 9.68
CA VAL A 73 3.85 14.97 9.39
C VAL A 73 3.76 15.88 10.61
N ASP A 74 3.51 17.18 10.39
CA ASP A 74 3.59 18.17 11.49
C ASP A 74 2.51 17.91 12.57
N GLU A 75 1.36 17.34 12.19
CA GLU A 75 0.24 16.96 13.07
C GLU A 75 0.36 15.55 13.68
N ASP A 76 1.47 14.85 13.44
CA ASP A 76 1.58 13.42 13.75
C ASP A 76 1.33 13.14 15.24
N SER A 77 0.28 12.35 15.46
CA SER A 77 -0.19 11.91 16.75
C SER A 77 -1.10 10.71 16.57
N THR A 78 -1.18 9.84 17.56
CA THR A 78 -2.12 8.71 17.53
C THR A 78 -3.55 9.18 17.27
N ALA A 79 -3.97 10.30 17.87
CA ALA A 79 -5.32 10.85 17.67
C ALA A 79 -5.57 11.28 16.22
N TRP A 80 -4.62 11.99 15.60
CA TRP A 80 -4.74 12.42 14.20
C TRP A 80 -4.79 11.22 13.26
N VAL A 81 -3.90 10.24 13.44
CA VAL A 81 -3.87 9.03 12.61
C VAL A 81 -5.15 8.22 12.78
N THR A 82 -5.63 8.00 14.02
CA THR A 82 -6.90 7.32 14.26
C THR A 82 -8.06 8.06 13.60
N GLY A 83 -8.06 9.39 13.59
CA GLY A 83 -9.04 10.19 12.84
C GLY A 83 -9.06 9.87 11.35
N ARG A 84 -7.88 9.78 10.72
CA ARG A 84 -7.72 9.42 9.29
C ARG A 84 -8.18 7.98 9.01
N LEU A 85 -7.75 7.01 9.84
CA LEU A 85 -8.17 5.61 9.71
C LEU A 85 -9.70 5.47 9.84
N ASN A 86 -10.31 6.18 10.79
CA ASN A 86 -11.76 6.19 10.97
C ASN A 86 -12.49 6.85 9.79
N ALA A 87 -11.93 7.91 9.20
CA ALA A 87 -12.50 8.55 8.02
C ALA A 87 -12.53 7.59 6.81
N GLY A 88 -11.43 6.88 6.54
CA GLY A 88 -11.36 5.86 5.49
C GLY A 88 -12.33 4.69 5.75
N LEU A 89 -12.39 4.20 7.00
CA LEU A 89 -13.37 3.19 7.42
C LEU A 89 -14.81 3.65 7.18
N ASN A 90 -15.13 4.89 7.53
CA ASN A 90 -16.46 5.46 7.34
C ASN A 90 -16.80 5.63 5.84
N GLU A 91 -15.84 6.04 5.01
CA GLU A 91 -16.05 6.14 3.56
C GLU A 91 -16.36 4.77 2.94
N LEU A 92 -15.61 3.73 3.30
CA LEU A 92 -15.86 2.36 2.85
C LEU A 92 -17.21 1.83 3.35
N ARG A 93 -17.47 1.93 4.66
CA ARG A 93 -18.68 1.37 5.29
C ARG A 93 -19.96 2.05 4.83
N SER A 94 -19.94 3.38 4.66
CA SER A 94 -21.10 4.12 4.12
C SER A 94 -21.43 3.73 2.67
N ASN A 95 -20.49 3.10 1.96
CA ASN A 95 -20.67 2.54 0.64
C ASN A 95 -20.97 1.03 0.62
N GLY A 96 -21.13 0.40 1.79
CA GLY A 96 -21.45 -1.03 1.92
C GLY A 96 -20.22 -1.94 1.92
N TYR A 97 -19.02 -1.39 2.07
CA TYR A 97 -17.76 -2.16 2.05
C TYR A 97 -17.16 -2.30 3.45
N ASN A 98 -16.70 -3.50 3.78
CA ASN A 98 -16.10 -3.83 5.07
C ASN A 98 -14.64 -4.26 4.87
N PRO A 99 -13.66 -3.38 5.09
CA PRO A 99 -12.27 -3.76 4.99
C PRO A 99 -11.86 -4.71 6.12
N VAL A 100 -11.06 -5.72 5.80
CA VAL A 100 -10.59 -6.76 6.73
C VAL A 100 -9.20 -6.48 7.30
N ALA A 101 -8.43 -5.64 6.61
CA ALA A 101 -7.08 -5.24 7.00
C ALA A 101 -6.77 -3.80 6.54
N TRP A 102 -5.64 -3.28 7.01
CA TRP A 102 -5.11 -1.99 6.58
C TRP A 102 -3.68 -2.11 6.06
N GLU A 103 -3.38 -1.33 5.03
CA GLU A 103 -2.07 -1.22 4.42
C GLU A 103 -1.70 0.26 4.34
N ALA A 104 -0.48 0.61 4.73
CA ALA A 104 -0.02 1.98 4.68
C ALA A 104 0.25 2.34 3.22
N PRO A 105 -0.23 3.49 2.72
CA PRO A 105 0.21 4.04 1.44
C PRO A 105 1.73 3.99 1.30
N HIS A 106 2.21 3.36 0.22
CA HIS A 106 3.63 3.09 -0.05
C HIS A 106 4.40 2.36 1.07
N TYR A 107 3.70 1.62 1.93
CA TYR A 107 4.24 0.95 3.12
C TYR A 107 4.98 1.88 4.10
N HIS A 108 4.73 3.19 4.03
CA HIS A 108 5.47 4.16 4.82
C HIS A 108 4.53 4.95 5.73
N ALA A 109 4.72 4.77 7.02
CA ALA A 109 3.98 5.46 8.06
C ALA A 109 4.94 5.75 9.22
N SER A 110 4.71 6.84 9.95
CA SER A 110 5.47 7.14 11.16
C SER A 110 5.32 6.03 12.22
N ALA A 111 6.16 6.07 13.24
CA ALA A 111 6.02 5.19 14.41
C ALA A 111 4.66 5.35 15.10
N LEU A 112 4.17 6.59 15.27
CA LEU A 112 2.86 6.84 15.89
C LEU A 112 1.71 6.35 15.01
N ALA A 113 1.83 6.47 13.69
CA ALA A 113 0.85 5.93 12.76
C ALA A 113 0.80 4.40 12.80
N SER A 114 1.97 3.75 12.85
CA SER A 114 2.08 2.30 12.98
C SER A 114 1.48 1.79 14.31
N LYS A 115 1.64 2.53 15.41
CA LYS A 115 0.98 2.24 16.71
C LYS A 115 -0.53 2.49 16.71
N ALA A 116 -1.03 3.37 15.85
CA ALA A 116 -2.46 3.65 15.74
C ALA A 116 -3.22 2.60 14.91
N ALA A 117 -2.55 1.96 13.93
CA ALA A 117 -3.13 0.92 13.09
C ALA A 117 -3.88 -0.20 13.86
N PRO A 118 -3.30 -0.84 14.91
CA PRO A 118 -3.97 -1.92 15.64
C PRO A 118 -5.19 -1.45 16.45
N LEU A 119 -5.39 -0.13 16.63
CA LEU A 119 -6.60 0.41 17.27
C LEU A 119 -7.82 0.38 16.33
N ALA A 120 -7.59 0.34 15.02
CA ALA A 120 -8.64 0.35 14.00
C ALA A 120 -8.78 -1.00 13.27
N PHE A 121 -7.68 -1.75 13.12
CA PHE A 121 -7.65 -3.00 12.38
C PHE A 121 -6.95 -4.10 13.18
N ALA A 122 -7.57 -5.28 13.24
CA ALA A 122 -6.97 -6.44 13.88
C ALA A 122 -5.80 -7.03 13.09
N THR A 123 -5.67 -6.69 11.81
CA THR A 123 -4.61 -7.18 10.91
C THR A 123 -4.19 -6.06 9.96
N THR A 124 -2.90 -5.99 9.66
CA THR A 124 -2.32 -5.11 8.65
C THR A 124 -1.62 -5.91 7.57
N TYR A 125 -1.47 -5.34 6.38
CA TYR A 125 -0.72 -5.90 5.26
C TYR A 125 0.44 -4.93 5.01
N GLN A 126 1.70 -5.33 5.24
CA GLN A 126 2.77 -4.32 5.35
C GLN A 126 4.19 -4.81 4.98
N ARG A 127 5.00 -3.82 4.58
CA ARG A 127 6.47 -3.80 4.65
C ARG A 127 6.89 -2.74 5.66
N VAL A 128 6.74 -3.05 6.96
CA VAL A 128 6.80 -2.05 8.03
C VAL A 128 8.17 -1.37 8.10
N VAL A 129 8.15 -0.05 8.28
CA VAL A 129 9.31 0.74 8.66
C VAL A 129 9.33 0.91 10.19
N TYR A 130 10.41 0.46 10.82
CA TYR A 130 10.63 0.63 12.26
C TYR A 130 11.56 1.80 12.52
N PHE A 131 11.26 2.57 13.57
CA PHE A 131 12.01 3.75 13.96
C PHE A 131 12.54 3.55 15.39
N THR A 132 13.71 4.13 15.67
CA THR A 132 14.31 4.09 17.02
C THR A 132 13.57 4.98 18.04
N ALA A 133 12.73 5.91 17.57
CA ALA A 133 11.92 6.78 18.40
C ALA A 133 10.60 7.15 17.70
N ASP A 134 9.61 7.57 18.50
CA ASP A 134 8.29 7.99 17.97
C ASP A 134 8.37 9.28 17.14
N LYS A 135 9.30 10.17 17.51
CA LYS A 135 9.64 11.40 16.79
C LYS A 135 11.14 11.39 16.50
N PRO A 136 11.58 10.67 15.46
CA PRO A 136 13.01 10.45 15.22
C PRO A 136 13.72 11.75 14.83
N ASN A 137 14.91 11.97 15.38
CA ASN A 137 15.82 13.02 14.95
C ASN A 137 16.94 12.44 14.07
N PHE A 138 16.72 12.46 12.75
CA PHE A 138 17.70 11.99 11.77
C PHE A 138 18.90 12.93 11.56
N ALA A 139 18.83 14.17 12.06
CA ALA A 139 19.83 15.21 11.86
C ALA A 139 20.79 15.36 13.05
N ALA A 140 20.60 14.61 14.13
CA ALA A 140 21.54 14.60 15.25
C ALA A 140 22.93 14.10 14.83
N GLY A 141 23.94 14.42 15.65
CA GLY A 141 25.31 13.93 15.47
C GLY A 141 25.46 12.45 15.90
N PRO A 142 26.44 12.10 16.75
CA PRO A 142 26.48 10.78 17.36
C PRO A 142 25.16 10.44 18.06
N GLY A 143 24.60 9.26 17.79
CA GLY A 143 23.34 8.81 18.38
C GLY A 143 22.07 9.29 17.67
N LYS A 144 22.16 9.72 16.41
CA LYS A 144 20.96 10.01 15.60
C LYS A 144 20.03 8.81 15.51
N ASP A 145 18.73 9.12 15.47
CA ASP A 145 17.72 8.12 15.19
C ASP A 145 17.85 7.60 13.76
N PHE A 146 17.31 6.41 13.52
CA PHE A 146 17.26 5.84 12.18
C PHE A 146 15.96 5.05 11.98
N ALA A 147 15.68 4.75 10.72
CA ALA A 147 14.55 3.97 10.29
C ALA A 147 15.02 2.76 9.47
N VAL A 148 14.35 1.62 9.60
CA VAL A 148 14.63 0.43 8.81
C VAL A 148 13.33 -0.17 8.31
N GLY A 149 13.18 -0.26 6.99
CA GLY A 149 12.17 -1.08 6.36
C GLY A 149 12.51 -2.56 6.52
N GLN A 150 11.56 -3.35 7.01
CA GLN A 150 11.73 -4.79 7.15
C GLN A 150 10.80 -5.53 6.18
N ILE A 151 11.35 -6.59 5.58
CA ILE A 151 10.60 -7.56 4.77
C ILE A 151 10.51 -8.84 5.59
N PHE A 152 9.32 -9.42 5.64
CA PHE A 152 9.05 -10.66 6.35
C PHE A 152 8.47 -11.67 5.37
N PRO A 153 8.94 -12.93 5.34
CA PRO A 153 8.32 -13.98 4.56
C PRO A 153 7.31 -14.82 5.37
N TYR A 154 6.82 -14.30 6.50
CA TYR A 154 5.92 -14.99 7.41
C TYR A 154 4.99 -14.01 8.12
N LEU A 155 3.87 -14.54 8.62
CA LEU A 155 2.95 -13.81 9.48
C LEU A 155 3.64 -13.35 10.77
N ILE A 156 3.50 -12.05 11.09
CA ILE A 156 3.83 -11.55 12.43
C ILE A 156 2.56 -11.52 13.26
N ARG A 157 2.58 -12.24 14.39
CA ARG A 157 1.43 -12.27 15.33
C ARG A 157 1.24 -10.94 16.05
N LYS A 158 2.34 -10.32 16.43
CA LYS A 158 2.39 -9.02 17.11
C LYS A 158 3.79 -8.44 16.94
N ASP A 159 3.91 -7.29 16.26
CA ASP A 159 5.18 -6.58 16.12
C ASP A 159 5.46 -5.64 17.30
N TYR A 160 6.53 -4.86 17.19
CA TYR A 160 6.90 -3.83 18.16
C TYR A 160 5.81 -2.75 18.37
N TYR A 161 5.03 -2.44 17.33
CA TYR A 161 3.93 -1.48 17.39
C TYR A 161 2.58 -2.11 17.78
N GLY A 162 2.54 -3.42 18.01
CA GLY A 162 1.33 -4.16 18.38
C GLY A 162 0.49 -4.67 17.20
N GLN A 163 0.98 -4.56 15.97
CA GLN A 163 0.32 -5.01 14.75
C GLN A 163 0.43 -6.52 14.57
N ARG A 164 -0.67 -7.16 14.15
CA ARG A 164 -0.59 -8.44 13.43
C ARG A 164 -0.39 -8.14 11.95
N ILE A 165 0.66 -8.69 11.32
CA ILE A 165 1.07 -8.30 9.97
C ILE A 165 1.05 -9.50 9.03
N LEU A 166 0.26 -9.40 7.96
CA LEU A 166 0.41 -10.19 6.75
C LEU A 166 1.58 -9.60 5.92
N PRO A 167 2.53 -10.44 5.50
CA PRO A 167 3.70 -9.95 4.79
C PRO A 167 3.36 -9.52 3.38
N GLU A 168 3.90 -8.37 2.96
CA GLU A 168 4.11 -8.08 1.54
C GLU A 168 5.60 -8.22 1.21
N ASN A 169 5.97 -9.12 0.30
CA ASN A 169 7.36 -9.56 0.20
C ASN A 169 7.89 -9.91 -1.21
N LEU A 170 7.05 -9.93 -2.24
CA LEU A 170 7.52 -10.14 -3.61
C LEU A 170 7.60 -8.85 -4.41
N GLY A 171 6.85 -7.80 -4.04
CA GLY A 171 6.70 -6.55 -4.78
C GLY A 171 5.54 -6.60 -5.78
N ASN A 172 5.65 -5.84 -6.87
CA ASN A 172 4.63 -5.77 -7.91
C ASN A 172 5.28 -5.65 -9.29
N ILE A 173 4.54 -6.04 -10.33
CA ILE A 173 5.00 -5.81 -11.71
C ILE A 173 5.06 -4.30 -11.96
N GLU A 174 6.19 -3.85 -12.49
CA GLU A 174 6.52 -2.47 -12.83
C GLU A 174 7.15 -2.40 -14.21
N TYR A 175 6.78 -1.37 -14.98
CA TYR A 175 7.37 -1.05 -16.27
C TYR A 175 7.82 0.41 -16.27
N ASP A 176 8.95 0.69 -16.91
CA ASP A 176 9.40 2.07 -17.09
C ASP A 176 8.49 2.77 -18.11
N ILE A 177 7.60 3.60 -17.58
CA ILE A 177 6.74 4.53 -18.31
C ILE A 177 7.04 5.97 -17.88
N SER A 178 8.29 6.27 -17.53
CA SER A 178 8.74 7.57 -16.99
C SER A 178 8.40 8.79 -17.85
N THR A 179 8.09 8.58 -19.14
CA THR A 179 7.62 9.61 -20.07
C THR A 179 6.16 10.02 -19.86
N ILE A 180 5.36 9.15 -19.23
CA ILE A 180 3.94 9.34 -18.91
C ILE A 180 3.78 9.64 -17.42
N ASP A 181 4.41 8.84 -16.58
CA ASP A 181 4.45 8.99 -15.12
C ASP A 181 5.91 8.95 -14.65
N PRO A 182 6.51 10.11 -14.29
CA PRO A 182 7.91 10.19 -13.86
C PRO A 182 8.27 9.32 -12.66
N THR A 183 7.28 8.85 -11.89
CA THR A 183 7.49 8.00 -10.72
C THR A 183 7.59 6.51 -11.07
N SER A 184 6.98 6.10 -12.18
CA SER A 184 7.05 4.76 -12.76
C SER A 184 8.28 4.61 -13.65
N ASN A 185 9.47 4.61 -13.04
CA ASN A 185 10.77 4.68 -13.72
C ASN A 185 11.67 3.45 -13.49
N ILE A 186 11.07 2.33 -13.09
CA ILE A 186 11.75 1.06 -12.86
C ILE A 186 11.11 -0.05 -13.68
N ASN A 187 11.90 -1.06 -14.05
CA ASN A 187 11.36 -2.31 -14.55
C ASN A 187 11.50 -3.37 -13.46
N TYR A 188 10.37 -3.93 -13.04
CA TYR A 188 10.31 -5.06 -12.14
C TYR A 188 9.36 -6.11 -12.72
N THR A 189 9.95 -7.14 -13.31
CA THR A 189 9.24 -8.03 -14.22
C THR A 189 8.51 -9.14 -13.48
N TRP A 190 7.56 -9.81 -14.14
CA TRP A 190 6.94 -10.99 -13.56
C TRP A 190 7.95 -12.12 -13.29
N GLN A 191 9.06 -12.19 -14.03
CA GLN A 191 10.14 -13.14 -13.76
C GLN A 191 10.88 -12.81 -12.47
N ASP A 192 11.05 -11.54 -12.13
CA ASP A 192 11.66 -11.12 -10.87
C ASP A 192 10.77 -11.53 -9.69
N LEU A 193 9.46 -11.26 -9.77
CA LEU A 193 8.49 -11.69 -8.75
C LEU A 193 8.40 -13.22 -8.66
N TYR A 194 8.42 -13.91 -9.80
CA TYR A 194 8.44 -15.37 -9.83
C TYR A 194 9.71 -15.94 -9.18
N THR A 195 10.87 -15.33 -9.42
CA THR A 195 12.14 -15.69 -8.78
C THR A 195 12.06 -15.48 -7.26
N ASN A 196 11.50 -14.36 -6.80
CA ASN A 196 11.27 -14.13 -5.38
C ASN A 196 10.32 -15.19 -4.77
N ALA A 197 9.28 -15.59 -5.50
CA ALA A 197 8.36 -16.63 -5.05
C ALA A 197 9.07 -17.99 -4.92
N GLN A 198 10.03 -18.29 -5.79
CA GLN A 198 10.91 -19.47 -5.66
C GLN A 198 11.77 -19.38 -4.41
N TYR A 199 12.33 -18.21 -4.09
CA TYR A 199 13.09 -18.01 -2.85
C TYR A 199 12.21 -18.16 -1.60
N ALA A 200 10.96 -17.71 -1.64
CA ALA A 200 10.02 -17.85 -0.54
C ALA A 200 9.77 -19.31 -0.13
N LEU A 201 9.94 -20.28 -1.06
CA LEU A 201 9.86 -21.72 -0.75
C LEU A 201 10.93 -22.22 0.24
N THR A 202 11.99 -21.42 0.48
CA THR A 202 13.03 -21.75 1.48
C THR A 202 12.47 -21.67 2.91
N VAL A 203 11.43 -20.87 3.12
CA VAL A 203 10.80 -20.67 4.43
C VAL A 203 9.62 -21.63 4.58
N ARG A 204 9.70 -22.55 5.55
CA ARG A 204 8.58 -23.42 5.89
C ARG A 204 7.41 -22.58 6.42
N ASP A 205 6.21 -22.87 5.95
CA ASP A 205 4.98 -22.12 6.27
C ASP A 205 5.11 -20.61 5.93
N GLY A 206 5.97 -20.30 4.96
CA GLY A 206 6.19 -18.97 4.46
C GLY A 206 5.08 -18.51 3.51
N PHE A 207 5.00 -17.20 3.34
CA PHE A 207 4.04 -16.55 2.46
C PHE A 207 4.76 -15.94 1.26
N ALA A 208 4.09 -15.99 0.11
CA ALA A 208 4.48 -15.32 -1.11
C ALA A 208 3.35 -14.35 -1.46
N SER A 209 3.59 -13.07 -1.25
CA SER A 209 2.62 -11.99 -1.45
C SER A 209 3.12 -11.00 -2.49
N PHE A 210 2.21 -10.51 -3.31
CA PHE A 210 2.48 -9.45 -4.27
C PHE A 210 1.21 -8.65 -4.52
N PHE A 211 1.35 -7.51 -5.18
CA PHE A 211 0.22 -6.71 -5.64
C PHE A 211 0.35 -6.38 -7.13
N PHE A 212 -0.74 -5.86 -7.70
CA PHE A 212 -0.81 -5.48 -9.12
C PHE A 212 -1.65 -4.22 -9.25
N HIS A 213 -1.09 -3.19 -9.85
CA HIS A 213 -1.82 -1.97 -10.14
C HIS A 213 -2.70 -2.15 -11.39
N PRO A 214 -4.03 -1.94 -11.32
CA PRO A 214 -4.92 -2.14 -12.45
C PRO A 214 -4.63 -1.25 -13.66
N PHE A 215 -3.94 -0.12 -13.50
CA PHE A 215 -3.63 0.76 -14.62
C PHE A 215 -2.68 0.10 -15.63
N TRP A 216 -1.93 -0.95 -15.27
CA TRP A 216 -1.17 -1.75 -16.23
C TRP A 216 -2.04 -2.50 -17.25
N LEU A 217 -3.36 -2.49 -17.08
CA LEU A 217 -4.32 -3.02 -18.05
C LEU A 217 -4.75 -1.97 -19.08
N GLU A 218 -4.40 -0.69 -18.89
CA GLU A 218 -4.77 0.40 -19.79
C GLU A 218 -4.05 0.24 -21.14
N PRO A 219 -4.77 0.08 -22.26
CA PRO A 219 -4.16 -0.15 -23.56
C PRO A 219 -3.23 0.98 -24.02
N SER A 220 -3.49 2.21 -23.56
CA SER A 220 -2.70 3.40 -23.88
C SER A 220 -1.27 3.34 -23.35
N LEU A 221 -1.01 2.56 -22.29
CA LEU A 221 0.34 2.38 -21.75
C LEU A 221 1.17 1.42 -22.59
N ASN A 222 0.53 0.60 -23.45
CA ASN A 222 1.19 -0.34 -24.36
C ASN A 222 2.19 -1.28 -23.64
N THR A 223 1.83 -1.76 -22.44
CA THR A 223 2.64 -2.70 -21.65
C THR A 223 2.07 -4.12 -21.76
N PRO A 224 2.87 -5.17 -21.48
CA PRO A 224 2.38 -6.54 -21.41
C PRO A 224 1.69 -6.88 -20.07
N GLY A 225 1.25 -5.89 -19.29
CA GLY A 225 0.81 -6.03 -17.89
C GLY A 225 -0.17 -7.17 -17.63
N PHE A 226 -1.25 -7.28 -18.41
CA PHE A 226 -2.22 -8.37 -18.24
C PHE A 226 -1.62 -9.76 -18.55
N THR A 227 -0.82 -9.85 -19.60
CA THR A 227 -0.19 -11.11 -20.01
C THR A 227 0.81 -11.58 -18.95
N ASP A 228 1.60 -10.66 -18.41
CA ASP A 228 2.61 -10.95 -17.41
C ASP A 228 1.99 -11.25 -16.03
N PHE A 229 0.91 -10.56 -15.65
CA PHE A 229 0.14 -10.89 -14.46
C PHE A 229 -0.40 -12.33 -14.50
N LYS A 230 -0.92 -12.78 -15.66
CA LYS A 230 -1.35 -14.19 -15.83
C LYS A 230 -0.19 -15.17 -15.67
N LYS A 231 0.96 -14.90 -16.30
CA LYS A 231 2.15 -15.75 -16.17
C LYS A 231 2.60 -15.86 -14.72
N LEU A 232 2.57 -14.75 -13.97
CA LEU A 232 2.92 -14.75 -12.55
C LEU A 232 1.98 -15.62 -11.72
N VAL A 233 0.66 -15.44 -11.87
CA VAL A 233 -0.35 -16.23 -11.15
C VAL A 233 -0.22 -17.73 -11.47
N GLU A 234 -0.06 -18.08 -12.76
CA GLU A 234 0.17 -19.46 -13.19
C GLU A 234 1.48 -20.03 -12.64
N GLY A 235 2.55 -19.23 -12.66
CA GLY A 235 3.86 -19.59 -12.13
C GLY A 235 3.80 -19.89 -10.63
N ILE A 236 3.29 -18.96 -9.82
CA ILE A 236 3.14 -19.13 -8.37
C ILE A 236 2.27 -20.35 -8.04
N THR A 237 1.19 -20.57 -8.80
CA THR A 237 0.34 -21.76 -8.62
C THR A 237 1.13 -23.06 -8.89
N LYS A 238 1.96 -23.10 -9.94
CA LYS A 238 2.80 -24.26 -10.27
C LYS A 238 3.91 -24.52 -9.24
N LEU A 239 4.33 -23.52 -8.47
CA LEU A 239 5.26 -23.69 -7.35
C LEU A 239 4.62 -24.41 -6.15
N GLY A 240 3.29 -24.62 -6.16
CA GLY A 240 2.56 -25.35 -5.11
C GLY A 240 2.04 -24.48 -3.97
N PHE A 241 2.07 -23.14 -4.11
CA PHE A 241 1.42 -22.25 -3.16
C PHE A 241 -0.09 -22.44 -3.16
N THR A 242 -0.71 -22.25 -1.99
CA THR A 242 -2.17 -22.17 -1.84
C THR A 242 -2.58 -20.71 -1.72
N TRP A 243 -3.50 -20.27 -2.56
CA TRP A 243 -4.07 -18.92 -2.47
C TRP A 243 -5.05 -18.84 -1.31
N VAL A 244 -4.89 -17.82 -0.45
CA VAL A 244 -5.72 -17.67 0.75
C VAL A 244 -6.20 -16.23 0.84
N ALA A 245 -7.43 -16.04 1.31
CA ALA A 245 -7.94 -14.70 1.61
C ALA A 245 -7.28 -14.16 2.90
N PRO A 246 -7.01 -12.84 3.01
CA PRO A 246 -6.43 -12.24 4.20
C PRO A 246 -7.07 -12.67 5.53
N SER A 247 -8.40 -12.77 5.59
CA SER A 247 -9.14 -13.19 6.80
C SER A 247 -8.95 -14.67 7.17
N ALA A 248 -8.55 -15.50 6.21
CA ALA A 248 -8.33 -16.94 6.41
C ALA A 248 -6.88 -17.29 6.75
N VAL A 249 -5.95 -16.33 6.65
CA VAL A 249 -4.56 -16.54 7.08
C VAL A 249 -4.55 -16.82 8.57
N GLN A 250 -4.05 -17.99 8.97
CA GLN A 250 -3.91 -18.35 10.38
C GLN A 250 -2.57 -17.90 10.92
#